data_AF-A0AAU7L6B8-F1
#
_entry.id   AF-A0AAU7L6B8-F1
#
_cell.length_a   1.000
_cell.length_b   1.000
_cell.length_c   1.000
_cell.angle_alpha   90.00
_cell.angle_beta   90.00
_cell.angle_gamma   90.00
#
_symmetry.space_group_name_H-M   'P 1'
#
loop_
_entity.id
_entity.type
_entity.pdbx_description
1 polymer ?
#
loop_
_entity_poly.entity_id
_entity_poly.type
_entity_poly.pdbx_seq_one_letter_code
_entity_poly.pdbx_strand_id
1 'polypeptide(L)' 'MAVQQNKKSPSKRGMHRSHDFLVNPSTAIEPTTGETHLRHHISPNGFYRGRKVLKTKADE' A
#
# COMPACT_ATOMS: atom_id res chain seq x y z
N MET A 1 -30.48 1.36 29.64
CA MET A 1 -29.50 0.95 28.60
C MET A 1 -30.19 0.99 27.25
N ALA A 2 -29.54 1.54 26.22
CA ALA A 2 -30.09 1.49 24.86
C ALA A 2 -29.75 0.14 24.21
N VAL A 3 -30.77 -0.57 23.74
CA VAL A 3 -30.62 -1.87 23.06
C VAL A 3 -31.41 -1.80 21.76
N GLN A 4 -30.85 -2.35 20.68
CA GLN A 4 -31.58 -2.47 19.43
C GLN A 4 -32.74 -3.46 19.60
N GLN A 5 -33.93 -3.11 19.11
CA GLN A 5 -35.07 -4.04 19.10
C GLN A 5 -34.90 -5.12 18.02
N ASN A 6 -34.41 -4.72 16.83
CA ASN A 6 -34.36 -5.59 15.65
C ASN A 6 -32.94 -5.71 15.09
N LYS A 7 -32.67 -6.83 14.42
CA LYS A 7 -31.45 -7.05 13.65
C LYS A 7 -31.39 -6.12 12.44
N LYS A 8 -30.24 -5.47 12.21
CA LYS A 8 -30.03 -4.65 11.00
C LYS A 8 -29.96 -5.53 9.75
N SER A 9 -30.58 -5.08 8.66
CA SER A 9 -30.54 -5.80 7.38
C SER A 9 -29.12 -5.87 6.82
N PRO A 10 -28.77 -6.91 6.02
CA PRO A 10 -27.47 -7.00 5.37
C PRO A 10 -27.17 -5.80 4.47
N SER A 11 -28.18 -5.26 3.76
CA SER A 11 -28.04 -4.07 2.92
C SER A 11 -27.61 -2.83 3.73
N LYS A 12 -28.26 -2.54 4.87
CA LYS A 12 -27.87 -1.43 5.73
C LYS A 12 -26.46 -1.58 6.29
N ARG A 13 -26.07 -2.80 6.67
CA ARG A 13 -24.70 -3.09 7.14
C ARG A 13 -23.68 -2.93 6.01
N GLY A 14 -24.01 -3.36 4.79
CA GLY A 14 -23.15 -3.19 3.62
C GLY A 14 -22.94 -1.73 3.26
N MET A 15 -24.01 -0.92 3.26
CA MET A 15 -23.93 0.53 3.05
C MET A 15 -23.14 1.24 4.16
N HIS A 16 -23.29 0.80 5.41
CA HIS A 16 -22.46 1.36 6.49
C HIS A 16 -20.97 1.08 6.28
N ARG A 17 -20.62 -0.08 5.73
CA ARG A 17 -19.23 -0.49 5.48
C ARG A 17 -18.74 -0.14 4.07
N SER A 18 -19.50 0.63 3.28
CA SER A 18 -19.16 0.91 1.88
C SER A 18 -17.86 1.71 1.73
N HIS A 19 -17.47 2.42 2.78
CA HIS A 19 -16.24 3.21 2.83
C HIS A 19 -15.12 2.53 3.63
N ASP A 20 -15.35 1.32 4.16
CA ASP A 20 -14.37 0.57 4.96
C ASP A 20 -13.43 -0.24 4.03
N PHE A 21 -12.81 0.41 3.06
CA PHE A 21 -11.84 -0.22 2.15
C PHE A 21 -10.43 0.34 2.35
N LEU A 22 -9.43 -0.49 2.05
CA LEU A 22 -8.04 -0.06 2.05
C LEU A 22 -7.64 0.45 0.66
N VAL A 23 -6.75 1.44 0.64
CA VAL A 23 -6.19 2.00 -0.60
C VAL A 23 -4.78 1.44 -0.81
N ASN A 24 -4.51 0.93 -2.01
CA ASN A 24 -3.18 0.45 -2.35
C ASN A 24 -2.19 1.62 -2.46
N PRO A 25 -0.95 1.48 -1.96
CA PRO A 25 0.07 2.50 -2.12
C PRO A 25 0.50 2.62 -3.59
N SER A 26 0.97 3.81 -3.98
CA SER A 26 1.52 4.01 -5.32
C SER A 26 2.90 3.35 -5.45
N THR A 27 2.98 2.33 -6.27
CA THR A 27 4.22 1.66 -6.65
C THR A 27 4.70 2.11 -8.03
N ALA A 28 6.01 2.06 -8.25
CA ALA A 28 6.69 2.35 -9.50
C ALA A 28 7.76 1.27 -9.76
N ILE A 29 8.22 1.18 -11.01
CA ILE A 29 9.30 0.28 -11.41
C ILE A 29 10.58 1.09 -11.53
N GLU A 30 11.66 0.60 -10.92
CA GLU A 30 12.97 1.23 -10.99
C GLU A 30 13.58 1.00 -12.39
N PRO A 31 14.07 2.05 -13.07
CA PRO A 31 14.47 1.97 -14.48
C PRO A 31 15.71 1.11 -14.78
N THR A 32 16.62 0.93 -13.82
CA THR A 32 17.90 0.23 -14.04
C THR A 32 17.84 -1.23 -13.63
N THR A 33 17.15 -1.53 -12.53
CA THR A 33 17.08 -2.84 -11.88
C THR A 33 15.75 -3.56 -12.14
N GLY A 34 14.72 -2.84 -12.60
CA GLY A 34 13.39 -3.41 -12.84
C GLY A 34 12.60 -3.74 -11.57
N GLU A 35 13.09 -3.36 -10.40
CA GLU A 35 12.44 -3.65 -9.13
C GLU A 35 11.22 -2.76 -8.87
N THR A 36 10.25 -3.30 -8.12
CA THR A 36 9.13 -2.50 -7.64
C THR A 36 9.52 -1.73 -6.38
N HIS A 37 9.20 -0.44 -6.37
CA HIS A 37 9.44 0.43 -5.22
C HIS A 37 8.28 1.39 -5.01
N LEU A 38 8.18 1.97 -3.81
CA LEU A 38 7.23 3.05 -3.56
C LEU A 38 7.61 4.27 -4.40
N ARG A 39 6.62 4.93 -5.00
CA ARG A 39 6.86 6.08 -5.85
C ARG A 39 7.60 7.16 -5.05
N HIS A 40 8.66 7.71 -5.63
CA HIS A 40 9.57 8.69 -5.01
C HIS A 40 10.44 8.17 -3.85
N HIS A 41 10.43 6.87 -3.57
CA HIS A 41 11.35 6.26 -2.61
C HIS A 41 12.47 5.50 -3.31
N ILE A 42 13.52 5.18 -2.54
CA ILE A 42 14.65 4.35 -2.98
C ILE A 42 14.18 2.89 -3.10
N SER A 43 14.65 2.16 -4.11
CA SER A 43 14.39 0.72 -4.26
C SER A 43 15.05 -0.09 -3.14
N PRO A 44 14.59 -1.34 -2.89
CA PRO A 44 15.21 -2.24 -1.92
C PRO A 44 16.71 -2.44 -2.13
N ASN A 45 17.17 -2.48 -3.39
CA ASN A 45 18.58 -2.57 -3.75
C ASN A 45 19.33 -1.23 -3.70
N GLY A 46 18.75 -0.19 -3.11
CA GLY A 46 19.43 1.09 -2.92
C GLY A 46 19.50 1.97 -4.17
N PHE A 47 18.71 1.69 -5.22
CA PHE A 47 18.67 2.51 -6.44
C PHE A 47 17.56 3.56 -6.40
N TYR A 48 17.83 4.76 -6.90
CA TYR A 48 16.82 5.80 -7.12
C TYR A 48 17.15 6.57 -8.39
N ARG A 49 16.17 6.60 -9.33
CA ARG A 49 16.31 7.27 -10.63
C ARG A 49 17.60 6.83 -11.36
N GLY A 50 17.87 5.52 -11.38
CA GLY A 50 19.01 4.90 -12.04
C GLY A 50 20.38 5.10 -11.39
N ARG A 51 20.43 5.67 -10.19
CA ARG A 51 21.67 5.85 -9.42
C ARG A 51 21.66 5.02 -8.15
N LYS A 52 22.77 4.36 -7.83
CA LYS A 52 22.97 3.70 -6.54
C LYS A 52 23.19 4.76 -5.46
N VAL A 53 22.26 4.86 -4.52
CA VAL A 53 22.28 5.85 -3.43
C VAL A 53 22.76 5.24 -2.12
N LEU A 54 22.44 3.97 -1.88
CA LEU A 54 22.83 3.24 -0.67
C LEU A 54 23.68 2.03 -1.04
N LYS A 55 24.78 1.78 -0.31
CA LYS A 55 25.41 0.45 -0.33
C LYS A 55 24.52 -0.50 0.45
N THR A 56 24.02 -1.51 -0.24
CA THR A 56 23.15 -2.53 0.36
C THR A 56 23.96 -3.80 0.59
N LYS A 57 23.45 -4.72 1.40
CA LYS A 57 24.09 -6.03 1.66
C LYS A 57 24.30 -6.88 0.39
N ALA A 58 23.64 -6.53 -0.72
CA ALA A 58 23.86 -7.19 -2.01
C ALA A 58 25.16 -6.73 -2.72
N ASP A 59 25.81 -5.66 -2.25
CA ASP A 59 27.07 -5.15 -2.80
C ASP A 59 28.28 -5.48 -1.91
N GLU A 60 28.08 -6.25 -0.84
CA GLU A 60 29.11 -6.82 0.05
C GLU A 60 29.30 -8.30 -0.27
#